data_AF-A0A847N8T1-F1
#
_entry.id   AF-A0A847N8T1-F1
#
_cell.length_a   1.000
_cell.length_b   1.000
_cell.length_c   1.000
_cell.angle_alpha   90.00
_cell.angle_beta   90.00
_cell.angle_gamma   90.00
#
_symmetry.space_group_name_H-M   'P 1'
#
loop_
_entity.id
_entity.type
_entity.pdbx_description
1 polymer ?
#
loop_
_entity_poly.entity_id
_entity_poly.type
_entity_poly.pdbx_seq_one_letter_code
_entity_poly.pdbx_strand_id
1 'polypeptide(L)'
;MRVTNAMMINNLMRNLSKNLGRMEKTQRSLSSGKRFVNPSDDPIGVSRSLRLNTEVATMNQYKRNADDVLSWLGTTEMAASNINEVLKRAKELVVQAASETNSINERLSIAEEIKELRNQLIHIANTTYAGSYLFSGFKTDKPLLTEDGRYDLGGGTSKLTFDEIIQINIGVGDRIGENFVGQRLFGYYDDAAAVEADLNLSVADSLANRQSMKGKHLEASATNPINGPISFEMTHNSTTITINLAGSYDSLGDLEAAITAQLGAFGGDVTVAVVDNKL
;
A
#
# COMPACT_ATOMS: atom_id res chain seq x y z
N MET A 1 69.10 52.93 40.10
CA MET A 1 68.10 52.48 41.10
C MET A 1 68.73 51.46 42.04
N ARG A 2 68.42 51.48 43.35
CA ARG A 2 68.86 50.45 44.31
C ARG A 2 67.86 49.29 44.29
N VAL A 3 68.36 48.07 44.13
CA VAL A 3 67.56 46.85 44.30
C VAL A 3 67.67 46.42 45.75
N THR A 4 66.55 46.38 46.46
CA THR A 4 66.51 45.93 47.87
C THR A 4 66.30 44.41 47.94
N ASN A 5 66.76 43.77 49.02
CA ASN A 5 66.56 42.34 49.24
C ASN A 5 65.07 41.94 49.17
N ALA A 6 64.19 42.78 49.71
CA ALA A 6 62.74 42.60 49.62
C ALA A 6 62.24 42.59 48.17
N MET A 7 62.82 43.41 47.29
CA MET A 7 62.45 43.45 45.86
C MET A 7 62.92 42.19 45.11
N MET A 8 64.06 41.63 45.50
CA MET A 8 64.58 40.36 44.96
C MET A 8 63.70 39.17 45.38
N ILE A 9 63.31 39.10 46.67
CA ILE A 9 62.42 38.04 47.19
C ILE A 9 61.03 38.12 46.54
N ASN A 10 60.46 39.33 46.40
CA ASN A 10 59.17 39.50 45.71
C ASN A 10 59.23 39.11 44.22
N ASN A 11 60.35 39.37 43.54
CA ASN A 11 60.56 38.89 42.18
C ASN A 11 60.66 37.37 42.10
N LEU A 12 61.39 36.74 43.03
CA LEU A 12 61.49 35.27 43.15
C LEU A 12 60.10 34.64 43.35
N MET A 13 59.31 35.14 44.30
CA MET A 13 57.96 34.63 44.58
C MET A 13 57.03 34.79 43.39
N ARG A 14 57.04 35.95 42.70
CA ARG A 14 56.25 36.15 41.48
C ARG A 14 56.66 35.19 40.36
N ASN A 15 57.96 34.93 40.20
CA ASN A 15 58.44 33.98 39.20
C ASN A 15 58.08 32.54 39.56
N LEU A 16 58.16 32.17 40.84
CA LEU A 16 57.75 30.85 41.32
C LEU A 16 56.25 30.61 41.09
N SER A 17 55.40 31.55 41.47
CA SER A 17 53.94 31.46 41.23
C SER A 17 53.61 31.37 39.73
N LYS A 18 54.33 32.12 38.88
CA LYS A 18 54.18 32.02 37.41
C LYS A 18 54.60 30.64 36.89
N ASN A 19 55.68 30.06 37.41
CA ASN A 19 56.15 28.73 37.00
C ASN A 19 55.20 27.62 37.46
N LEU A 20 54.68 27.68 38.70
CA LEU A 20 53.68 26.74 39.19
C LEU A 20 52.40 26.79 38.34
N GLY A 21 51.90 27.98 37.99
CA GLY A 21 50.74 28.10 37.10
C GLY A 21 50.97 27.56 35.69
N ARG A 22 52.19 27.72 35.14
CA ARG A 22 52.57 27.12 33.85
C ARG A 22 52.64 25.61 33.92
N MET A 23 53.23 25.06 34.98
CA MET A 23 53.31 23.61 35.22
C MET A 23 51.91 23.01 35.33
N GLU A 24 51.02 23.64 36.11
CA GLU A 24 49.65 23.19 36.29
C GLU A 24 48.90 23.18 34.95
N LYS A 25 49.04 24.25 34.14
CA LYS A 25 48.44 24.30 32.80
C LYS A 25 48.96 23.18 31.89
N THR A 26 50.27 22.95 31.84
CA THR A 26 50.86 21.86 31.05
C THR A 26 50.37 20.50 31.53
N GLN A 27 50.26 20.29 32.85
CA GLN A 27 49.75 19.06 33.42
C GLN A 27 48.27 18.83 33.05
N ARG A 28 47.44 19.87 33.04
CA ARG A 28 46.04 19.78 32.57
C ARG A 28 45.94 19.49 31.07
N SER A 29 46.76 20.12 30.23
CA SER A 29 46.82 19.82 28.80
C SER A 29 47.28 18.38 28.54
N LEU A 30 48.26 17.89 29.29
CA LEU A 30 48.73 16.51 29.20
C LEU A 30 47.65 15.52 29.65
N SER A 31 46.99 15.78 30.78
CA SER A 31 45.92 14.92 31.31
C SER A 31 44.69 14.87 30.40
N SER A 32 44.39 15.95 29.69
CA SER A 32 43.24 16.01 28.77
C SER A 32 43.58 15.55 27.35
N GLY A 33 44.87 15.44 27.01
CA GLY A 33 45.35 15.18 25.66
C GLY A 33 45.04 16.31 24.65
N LYS A 34 44.50 17.44 25.11
CA LYS A 34 44.08 18.56 24.26
C LYS A 34 45.08 19.71 24.39
N ARG A 35 45.47 20.29 23.26
CA ARG A 35 46.36 21.47 23.22
C ARG A 35 45.73 22.69 23.90
N PHE A 36 44.39 22.79 23.86
CA PHE A 36 43.63 23.88 24.47
C PHE A 36 42.53 23.30 25.35
N VAL A 37 42.47 23.74 26.61
CA VAL A 37 41.45 23.29 27.56
C VAL A 37 40.41 24.40 27.76
N ASN A 38 40.86 25.65 27.85
CA ASN A 38 39.99 26.81 28.03
C ASN A 38 39.95 27.67 26.76
N PRO A 39 38.80 28.29 26.42
CA PRO A 39 38.71 29.26 25.32
C PRO A 39 39.67 30.45 25.48
N SER A 40 40.05 30.78 26.72
CA SER A 40 41.01 31.84 27.04
C SER A 40 42.45 31.53 26.62
N ASP A 41 42.79 30.26 26.34
CA ASP A 41 44.17 29.87 26.00
C ASP A 41 44.55 30.22 24.56
N ASP A 42 43.61 30.05 23.62
CA ASP A 42 43.72 30.44 22.22
C ASP A 42 42.30 30.55 21.62
N PRO A 43 41.68 31.74 21.63
CA PRO A 43 40.31 31.89 21.13
C PRO A 43 40.18 31.55 19.64
N ILE A 44 41.24 31.76 18.84
CA ILE A 44 41.24 31.48 17.40
C ILE A 44 41.33 29.96 17.19
N GLY A 45 42.27 29.29 17.85
CA GLY A 45 42.43 27.84 17.79
C GLY A 45 41.20 27.08 18.31
N VAL A 46 40.61 27.54 19.41
CA VAL A 46 39.39 26.94 19.98
C VAL A 46 38.18 27.17 19.07
N SER A 47 37.99 28.37 18.51
CA SER A 47 36.86 28.61 17.59
C SER A 47 36.92 27.74 16.33
N ARG A 48 38.13 27.53 15.76
CA ARG A 48 38.34 26.62 14.62
C ARG A 48 38.06 25.17 15.00
N SER A 49 38.53 24.73 16.16
CA SER A 49 38.29 23.36 16.66
C SER A 49 36.80 23.12 16.93
N LEU A 50 36.09 24.10 17.50
CA LEU A 50 34.65 24.01 17.72
C LEU A 50 33.89 23.90 16.41
N ARG A 51 34.24 24.71 15.40
CA ARG A 51 33.65 24.61 14.06
C ARG A 51 33.86 23.24 13.44
N LEU A 52 35.06 22.67 13.53
CA LEU A 52 35.33 21.32 13.04
C LEU A 52 34.52 20.27 13.80
N ASN A 53 34.37 20.41 15.12
CA ASN A 53 33.52 19.50 15.90
C ASN A 53 32.04 19.60 15.50
N THR A 54 31.54 20.80 15.25
CA THR A 54 30.17 20.97 14.73
C THR A 54 30.01 20.35 13.35
N GLU A 55 31.00 20.51 12.47
CA GLU A 55 31.00 19.92 11.14
C GLU A 55 31.02 18.39 11.19
N VAL A 56 31.85 17.80 12.05
CA VAL A 56 31.86 16.35 12.31
C VAL A 56 30.51 15.87 12.87
N ALA A 57 29.91 16.60 13.81
CA ALA A 57 28.61 16.25 14.36
C ALA A 57 27.51 16.29 13.29
N THR A 58 27.51 17.31 12.42
CA THR A 58 26.60 17.42 11.29
C THR A 58 26.83 16.29 10.28
N MET A 59 28.08 15.95 9.97
CA MET A 59 28.39 14.84 9.06
C MET A 59 27.95 13.48 9.62
N ASN A 60 28.06 13.29 10.93
CA ASN A 60 27.52 12.09 11.59
C ASN A 60 25.99 12.02 11.51
N GLN A 61 25.28 13.16 11.55
CA GLN A 61 23.84 13.19 11.33
C GLN A 61 23.50 12.83 9.87
N TYR A 62 24.21 13.39 8.91
CA TYR A 62 24.02 13.04 7.49
C TYR A 62 24.26 11.57 7.21
N LYS A 63 25.26 10.97 7.86
CA LYS A 63 25.49 9.52 7.76
C LYS A 63 24.28 8.71 8.27
N ARG A 64 23.75 9.05 9.46
CA ARG A 64 22.56 8.38 10.00
C ARG A 64 21.36 8.53 9.06
N ASN A 65 21.12 9.75 8.58
CA ASN A 65 20.06 10.03 7.61
C ASN A 65 20.21 9.19 6.33
N ALA A 66 21.44 8.99 5.84
CA ALA A 66 21.68 8.16 4.65
C ALA A 66 21.46 6.66 4.93
N ASP A 67 21.87 6.17 6.11
CA ASP A 67 21.64 4.79 6.54
C ASP A 67 20.15 4.49 6.71
N ASP A 68 19.38 5.46 7.23
CA ASP A 68 17.91 5.38 7.37
C ASP A 68 17.24 5.31 6.00
N VAL A 69 17.58 6.23 5.08
CA VAL A 69 17.06 6.23 3.70
C VAL A 69 17.42 4.94 2.97
N LEU A 70 18.63 4.41 3.15
CA LEU A 70 19.04 3.14 2.55
C LEU A 70 18.16 1.98 3.02
N SER A 71 17.84 1.95 4.32
CA SER A 71 16.99 0.92 4.92
C SER A 71 15.53 1.03 4.44
N TRP A 72 15.03 2.25 4.31
CA TRP A 72 13.72 2.54 3.73
C TRP A 72 13.64 2.09 2.26
N LEU A 73 14.62 2.50 1.45
CA LEU A 73 14.70 2.13 0.03
C LEU A 73 14.83 0.61 -0.15
N GLY A 74 15.63 -0.07 0.68
CA GLY A 74 15.74 -1.53 0.66
C GLY A 74 14.41 -2.22 0.97
N THR A 75 13.64 -1.71 1.92
CA THR A 75 12.29 -2.21 2.20
C THR A 75 11.35 -1.96 1.03
N THR A 76 11.49 -0.80 0.37
CA THR A 76 10.71 -0.46 -0.82
C THR A 76 11.01 -1.37 -2.00
N GLU A 77 12.29 -1.65 -2.25
CA GLU A 77 12.73 -2.54 -3.32
C GLU A 77 12.22 -3.97 -3.09
N MET A 78 12.28 -4.49 -1.87
CA MET A 78 11.71 -5.80 -1.53
C MET A 78 10.20 -5.85 -1.79
N ALA A 79 9.45 -4.83 -1.36
CA ALA A 79 8.02 -4.75 -1.61
C ALA A 79 7.71 -4.69 -3.12
N ALA A 80 8.47 -3.89 -3.89
CA ALA A 80 8.32 -3.80 -5.34
C ALA A 80 8.66 -5.11 -6.07
N SER A 81 9.68 -5.86 -5.61
CA SER A 81 10.01 -7.18 -6.14
C SER A 81 8.86 -8.17 -5.92
N ASN A 82 8.29 -8.19 -4.72
CA ASN A 82 7.16 -9.07 -4.40
C ASN A 82 5.92 -8.72 -5.24
N ILE A 83 5.65 -7.43 -5.47
CA ILE A 83 4.57 -6.99 -6.38
C ILE A 83 4.81 -7.54 -7.79
N ASN A 84 6.05 -7.48 -8.29
CA ASN A 84 6.40 -8.00 -9.62
C ASN A 84 6.13 -9.51 -9.74
N GLU A 85 6.46 -10.29 -8.71
CA GLU A 85 6.20 -11.74 -8.67
C GLU A 85 4.71 -12.06 -8.65
N VAL A 86 3.93 -11.36 -7.81
CA VAL A 86 2.46 -11.51 -7.75
C VAL A 86 1.82 -11.18 -9.09
N LEU A 87 2.24 -10.09 -9.75
CA LEU A 87 1.71 -9.70 -11.06
C LEU A 87 2.09 -10.69 -12.16
N LYS A 88 3.30 -11.27 -12.14
CA LYS A 88 3.68 -12.35 -13.06
C LYS A 88 2.78 -13.56 -12.89
N ARG A 89 2.54 -13.99 -11.65
CA ARG A 89 1.65 -15.12 -11.35
C ARG A 89 0.22 -14.84 -11.79
N ALA A 90 -0.31 -13.66 -11.49
CA ALA A 90 -1.63 -13.25 -11.93
C ALA A 90 -1.76 -13.29 -13.47
N LYS A 91 -0.74 -12.81 -14.20
CA LYS A 91 -0.70 -12.88 -15.67
C LYS A 91 -0.71 -14.32 -16.18
N GLU A 92 0.06 -15.22 -15.58
CA GLU A 92 0.07 -16.65 -15.94
C GLU A 92 -1.33 -17.27 -15.79
N LEU A 93 -1.99 -17.00 -14.66
CA LEU A 93 -3.34 -17.48 -14.37
C LEU A 93 -4.38 -16.91 -15.33
N VAL A 94 -4.27 -15.64 -15.71
CA VAL A 94 -5.17 -15.01 -16.70
C VAL A 94 -4.98 -15.64 -18.08
N VAL A 95 -3.73 -15.89 -18.51
CA VAL A 95 -3.47 -16.59 -19.79
C VAL A 95 -3.98 -18.02 -19.74
N GLN A 96 -3.82 -18.71 -18.61
CA GLN A 96 -4.39 -20.02 -18.40
C GLN A 96 -5.92 -19.97 -18.50
N ALA A 97 -6.59 -19.04 -17.81
CA ALA A 97 -8.04 -18.86 -17.86
C ALA A 97 -8.55 -18.47 -19.26
N ALA A 98 -7.77 -17.76 -20.07
CA ALA A 98 -8.13 -17.40 -21.44
C ALA A 98 -8.19 -18.61 -22.39
N SER A 99 -7.58 -19.74 -22.03
CA SER A 99 -7.62 -20.95 -22.86
C SER A 99 -9.02 -21.57 -22.87
N GLU A 100 -9.61 -21.76 -24.06
CA GLU A 100 -11.00 -22.26 -24.25
C GLU A 100 -11.21 -23.71 -23.76
N THR A 101 -10.14 -24.48 -23.60
CA THR A 101 -10.18 -25.90 -23.21
C THR A 101 -10.48 -26.13 -21.73
N ASN A 102 -10.44 -25.09 -20.88
CA ASN A 102 -10.67 -25.25 -19.43
C ASN A 102 -12.15 -25.36 -19.09
N SER A 103 -12.45 -26.29 -18.19
CA SER A 103 -13.78 -26.47 -17.60
C SER A 103 -14.21 -25.27 -16.76
N ILE A 104 -15.53 -25.08 -16.60
CA ILE A 104 -16.10 -24.00 -15.77
C ILE A 104 -15.60 -24.09 -14.32
N ASN A 105 -15.43 -25.30 -13.78
CA ASN A 105 -14.91 -25.50 -12.42
C ASN A 105 -13.44 -25.08 -12.30
N GLU A 106 -12.62 -25.35 -13.32
CA GLU A 106 -11.21 -24.94 -13.34
C GLU A 106 -11.08 -23.42 -13.44
N ARG A 107 -11.95 -22.77 -14.22
CA ARG A 107 -12.02 -21.30 -14.30
C ARG A 107 -12.41 -20.67 -12.97
N LEU A 108 -13.29 -21.30 -12.20
CA LEU A 108 -13.66 -20.84 -10.85
C LEU A 108 -12.50 -20.97 -9.87
N SER A 109 -11.78 -22.09 -9.85
CA SER A 109 -10.60 -22.24 -8.99
C SER A 109 -9.49 -21.25 -9.35
N ILE A 110 -9.29 -20.96 -10.65
CA ILE A 110 -8.35 -19.91 -11.09
C ILE A 110 -8.81 -18.52 -10.61
N ALA A 111 -10.12 -18.25 -10.65
CA ALA A 111 -10.67 -16.97 -10.16
C ALA A 111 -10.48 -16.80 -8.64
N GLU A 112 -10.64 -17.87 -7.86
CA GLU A 112 -10.33 -17.88 -6.43
C GLU A 112 -8.84 -17.61 -6.18
N GLU A 113 -7.92 -18.24 -6.94
CA GLU A 113 -6.49 -17.99 -6.81
C GLU A 113 -6.13 -16.53 -7.15
N ILE A 114 -6.75 -15.95 -8.19
CA ILE A 114 -6.57 -14.52 -8.55
C ILE A 114 -7.08 -13.61 -7.42
N LYS A 115 -8.18 -13.97 -6.76
CA LYS A 115 -8.70 -13.22 -5.60
C LYS A 115 -7.73 -13.22 -4.43
N GLU A 116 -7.10 -14.36 -4.14
CA GLU A 116 -6.07 -14.43 -3.11
C GLU A 116 -4.80 -13.65 -3.46
N LEU A 117 -4.36 -13.69 -4.72
CA LEU A 117 -3.24 -12.86 -5.20
C LEU A 117 -3.54 -11.36 -5.09
N ARG A 118 -4.79 -10.95 -5.33
CA ARG A 118 -5.23 -9.57 -5.09
C ARG A 118 -5.14 -9.20 -3.61
N ASN A 119 -5.58 -10.07 -2.71
CA ASN A 119 -5.47 -9.81 -1.26
C ASN A 119 -4.00 -9.72 -0.82
N GLN A 120 -3.13 -10.57 -1.37
CA GLN A 120 -1.69 -10.49 -1.14
C GLN A 120 -1.10 -9.18 -1.67
N LEU A 121 -1.53 -8.71 -2.84
CA LEU A 121 -1.08 -7.43 -3.40
C LEU A 121 -1.50 -6.25 -2.50
N ILE A 122 -2.73 -6.26 -1.98
CA ILE A 122 -3.23 -5.25 -1.02
C ILE A 122 -2.37 -5.27 0.25
N HIS A 123 -2.00 -6.44 0.74
CA HIS A 123 -1.14 -6.57 1.91
C HIS A 123 0.26 -5.97 1.66
N ILE A 124 0.88 -6.27 0.51
CA ILE A 124 2.19 -5.72 0.15
C ILE A 124 2.12 -4.19 -0.04
N ALA A 125 1.05 -3.69 -0.65
CA ALA A 125 0.82 -2.25 -0.81
C ALA A 125 0.66 -1.51 0.52
N ASN A 126 0.25 -2.20 1.59
CA ASN A 126 0.11 -1.67 2.94
C ASN A 126 1.30 -1.98 3.85
N THR A 127 2.46 -2.34 3.28
CA THR A 127 3.68 -2.58 4.06
C THR A 127 4.12 -1.32 4.81
N THR A 128 4.49 -1.49 6.08
CA THR A 128 4.97 -0.41 6.95
C THR A 128 6.47 -0.55 7.24
N TYR A 129 7.18 0.57 7.26
CA TYR A 129 8.54 0.67 7.79
C TYR A 129 8.55 1.61 8.98
N ALA A 130 9.05 1.19 10.14
CA ALA A 130 9.10 2.02 11.35
C ALA A 130 7.76 2.69 11.74
N GLY A 131 6.63 1.99 11.53
CA GLY A 131 5.27 2.52 11.81
C GLY A 131 4.70 3.45 10.72
N SER A 132 5.46 3.65 9.64
CA SER A 132 5.14 4.51 8.52
C SER A 132 4.75 3.69 7.29
N TYR A 133 3.61 3.99 6.67
CA TYR A 133 3.25 3.32 5.41
C TYR A 133 4.15 3.77 4.27
N LEU A 134 4.65 2.79 3.52
CA LEU A 134 5.72 3.00 2.54
C LEU A 134 5.25 3.74 1.28
N PHE A 135 4.02 3.46 0.84
CA PHE A 135 3.48 3.91 -0.44
C PHE A 135 2.43 5.03 -0.31
N SER A 136 2.15 5.49 0.91
CA SER A 136 1.04 6.43 1.19
C SER A 136 1.38 7.92 1.01
N GLY A 137 2.53 8.25 0.39
CA GLY A 137 2.93 9.64 0.11
C GLY A 137 3.26 10.40 1.39
N PHE A 138 2.69 11.60 1.57
CA PHE A 138 2.83 12.37 2.82
C PHE A 138 1.94 11.86 3.97
N LYS A 139 0.98 10.98 3.69
CA LYS A 139 0.03 10.47 4.69
C LYS A 139 0.51 9.16 5.27
N THR A 140 1.56 9.26 6.07
CA THR A 140 2.26 8.13 6.68
C THR A 140 1.44 7.35 7.72
N ASP A 141 0.33 7.93 8.19
CA ASP A 141 -0.51 7.38 9.27
C ASP A 141 -1.66 6.46 8.80
N LYS A 142 -1.88 6.32 7.48
CA LYS A 142 -3.01 5.54 6.93
C LYS A 142 -2.58 4.54 5.85
N PRO A 143 -3.24 3.37 5.78
CA PRO A 143 -2.99 2.39 4.73
C PRO A 143 -3.31 2.98 3.34
N LEU A 144 -2.60 2.51 2.32
CA LEU A 144 -2.81 2.94 0.94
C LEU A 144 -4.14 2.38 0.39
N LEU A 145 -4.39 1.09 0.63
CA LEU A 145 -5.53 0.35 0.11
C LEU A 145 -6.40 -0.19 1.25
N THR A 146 -7.72 0.00 1.15
CA THR A 146 -8.72 -0.70 1.97
C THR A 146 -8.75 -2.19 1.59
N GLU A 147 -9.33 -3.04 2.44
CA GLU A 147 -9.54 -4.49 2.21
C GLU A 147 -10.28 -4.77 0.87
N ASP A 148 -11.10 -3.81 0.43
CA ASP A 148 -11.81 -3.82 -0.85
C ASP A 148 -10.96 -3.34 -2.05
N GLY A 149 -9.66 -3.13 -1.90
CA GLY A 149 -8.76 -2.68 -2.98
C GLY A 149 -9.00 -1.24 -3.43
N ARG A 150 -9.76 -0.46 -2.66
CA ARG A 150 -9.99 0.96 -2.90
C ARG A 150 -8.91 1.79 -2.21
N TYR A 151 -8.47 2.87 -2.84
CA TYR A 151 -7.57 3.84 -2.19
C TYR A 151 -8.32 4.58 -1.06
N ASP A 152 -7.90 4.43 0.20
CA ASP A 152 -8.42 5.20 1.33
C ASP A 152 -7.29 5.92 2.09
N LEU A 153 -6.91 7.09 1.58
CA LEU A 153 -5.97 7.98 2.25
C LEU A 153 -6.67 9.17 2.92
N GLY A 154 -7.90 8.99 3.40
CA GLY A 154 -8.58 9.97 4.24
C GLY A 154 -8.78 11.35 3.60
N GLY A 155 -9.10 11.41 2.31
CA GLY A 155 -9.32 12.67 1.58
C GLY A 155 -10.28 12.57 0.38
N GLY A 156 -11.06 11.50 0.27
CA GLY A 156 -11.88 11.24 -0.92
C GLY A 156 -11.03 10.94 -2.16
N THR A 157 -11.70 10.81 -3.31
CA THR A 157 -11.15 10.45 -4.63
C THR A 157 -10.16 11.48 -5.21
N SER A 158 -9.80 12.52 -4.45
CA SER A 158 -8.89 13.59 -4.87
C SER A 158 -7.47 13.42 -4.31
N LYS A 159 -6.64 12.82 -5.18
CA LYS A 159 -5.26 13.17 -5.51
C LYS A 159 -4.24 13.14 -4.36
N LEU A 160 -3.48 12.04 -4.29
CA LEU A 160 -2.04 12.18 -4.10
C LEU A 160 -1.55 12.94 -5.34
N THR A 161 -0.92 14.10 -5.17
CA THR A 161 -0.16 14.67 -6.29
C THR A 161 1.08 13.81 -6.50
N PHE A 162 1.47 13.56 -7.76
CA PHE A 162 2.63 12.74 -8.13
C PHE A 162 3.96 13.17 -7.46
N ASP A 163 3.98 14.37 -6.87
CA ASP A 163 5.16 15.08 -6.37
C ASP A 163 5.25 15.09 -4.82
N GLU A 164 4.47 14.24 -4.14
CA GLU A 164 4.54 14.12 -2.68
C GLU A 164 5.79 13.36 -2.21
N ILE A 165 6.95 14.00 -2.32
CA ILE A 165 8.25 13.40 -1.98
C ILE A 165 8.73 13.90 -0.61
N ILE A 166 8.95 12.99 0.33
CA ILE A 166 9.61 13.26 1.63
C ILE A 166 11.11 13.36 1.37
N GLN A 167 11.69 14.52 1.67
CA GLN A 167 13.10 14.81 1.43
C GLN A 167 13.92 14.81 2.71
N ILE A 168 14.97 14.01 2.74
CA ILE A 168 15.94 13.96 3.84
C ILE A 168 17.28 14.56 3.38
N ASN A 169 17.89 15.36 4.26
CA ASN A 169 19.20 15.95 4.01
C ASN A 169 20.30 14.92 4.30
N ILE A 170 21.10 14.60 3.29
CA ILE A 170 22.26 13.70 3.39
C ILE A 170 23.60 14.43 3.19
N GLY A 171 23.55 15.75 3.00
CA GLY A 171 24.72 16.58 2.78
C GLY A 171 24.39 18.07 2.81
N VAL A 172 25.42 18.90 2.63
CA VAL A 172 25.24 20.35 2.51
C VAL A 172 24.66 20.65 1.13
N GLY A 173 23.35 20.88 1.07
CA GLY A 173 22.63 21.16 -0.18
C GLY A 173 22.08 19.94 -0.90
N ASP A 174 22.46 18.73 -0.49
CA ASP A 174 21.95 17.48 -1.07
C ASP A 174 20.77 16.93 -0.27
N ARG A 175 19.67 16.70 -0.98
CA ARG A 175 18.43 16.12 -0.44
C ARG A 175 18.04 14.93 -1.29
N ILE A 176 17.70 13.82 -0.65
CA ILE A 176 17.19 12.62 -1.33
C ILE A 176 15.72 12.45 -0.98
N GLY A 177 14.92 12.12 -1.99
CA GLY A 177 13.55 11.65 -1.81
C GLY A 177 13.54 10.22 -1.31
N GLU A 178 12.92 9.98 -0.15
CA GLU A 178 12.88 8.66 0.49
C GLU A 178 11.67 7.83 0.02
N ASN A 179 10.51 8.46 -0.18
CA ASN A 179 9.26 7.77 -0.46
C ASN A 179 8.95 7.64 -1.97
N PHE A 180 8.18 6.61 -2.30
CA PHE A 180 7.57 6.43 -3.61
C PHE A 180 6.06 6.49 -3.47
N VAL A 181 5.41 7.37 -4.26
CA VAL A 181 3.95 7.51 -4.24
C VAL A 181 3.32 6.27 -4.85
N GLY A 182 2.47 5.58 -4.09
CA GLY A 182 1.80 4.34 -4.50
C GLY A 182 1.02 4.46 -5.82
N GLN A 183 0.43 5.62 -6.11
CA GLN A 183 -0.26 5.87 -7.39
C GLN A 183 0.66 5.75 -8.62
N ARG A 184 1.97 5.93 -8.47
CA ARG A 184 2.93 5.70 -9.56
C ARG A 184 3.18 4.21 -9.81
N LEU A 185 3.02 3.38 -8.79
CA LEU A 185 3.27 1.95 -8.83
C LEU A 185 2.02 1.15 -9.16
N PHE A 186 0.87 1.54 -8.60
CA PHE A 186 -0.40 0.85 -8.70
C PHE A 186 -1.38 1.50 -9.70
N GLY A 187 -1.02 2.64 -10.31
CA GLY A 187 -1.84 3.33 -11.30
C GLY A 187 -2.69 4.47 -10.73
N TYR A 188 -3.19 5.32 -11.63
CA TYR A 188 -4.03 6.46 -11.27
C TYR A 188 -5.49 6.02 -11.11
N TYR A 189 -6.10 6.38 -9.99
CA TYR A 189 -7.55 6.30 -9.81
C TYR A 189 -8.21 7.44 -10.59
N ASP A 190 -8.82 7.13 -11.74
CA ASP A 190 -9.67 8.07 -12.45
C ASP A 190 -11.13 7.91 -11.99
N ASP A 191 -11.62 8.91 -11.25
CA ASP A 191 -13.01 9.00 -10.77
C ASP A 191 -14.01 9.10 -11.94
N ALA A 192 -13.55 9.47 -13.15
CA ALA A 192 -14.40 9.59 -14.33
C ALA A 192 -14.69 8.26 -15.06
N ALA A 193 -13.93 7.20 -14.76
CA ALA A 193 -14.12 5.85 -15.31
C ALA A 193 -14.66 4.85 -14.26
N ALA A 194 -15.17 5.37 -13.13
CA ALA A 194 -15.52 4.64 -11.92
C ALA A 194 -16.84 3.84 -11.97
N VAL A 195 -17.03 2.99 -12.99
CA VAL A 195 -18.05 1.92 -12.88
C VAL A 195 -17.50 0.52 -13.17
N GLU A 196 -16.47 0.34 -14.00
CA GLU A 196 -16.21 -1.01 -14.56
C GLU A 196 -14.79 -1.58 -14.44
N ALA A 197 -13.75 -0.83 -14.04
CA ALA A 197 -12.40 -1.25 -14.44
C ALA A 197 -11.25 -1.11 -13.44
N ASP A 198 -11.47 -1.24 -12.13
CA ASP A 198 -10.32 -1.45 -11.24
C ASP A 198 -10.59 -2.50 -10.18
N LEU A 199 -9.90 -3.64 -10.31
CA LEU A 199 -9.89 -4.82 -9.44
C LEU A 199 -11.25 -5.48 -9.09
N ASN A 200 -12.36 -5.00 -9.65
CA ASN A 200 -13.67 -5.58 -9.40
C ASN A 200 -13.84 -6.82 -10.28
N LEU A 201 -13.67 -7.99 -9.67
CA LEU A 201 -13.87 -9.30 -10.29
C LEU A 201 -15.37 -9.61 -10.43
N SER A 202 -16.16 -8.64 -10.92
CA SER A 202 -17.59 -8.79 -11.24
C SER A 202 -17.84 -10.01 -12.14
N VAL A 203 -16.86 -10.36 -12.98
CA VAL A 203 -16.90 -11.57 -13.80
C VAL A 203 -16.84 -12.86 -12.94
N ALA A 204 -16.03 -12.93 -11.88
CA ALA A 204 -16.03 -14.11 -11.01
C ALA A 204 -17.25 -14.16 -10.08
N ASP A 205 -17.69 -13.02 -9.57
CA ASP A 205 -18.91 -12.95 -8.76
C ASP A 205 -20.15 -13.27 -9.60
N SER A 206 -20.19 -12.87 -10.87
CA SER A 206 -21.23 -13.27 -11.82
C SER A 206 -21.12 -14.73 -12.27
N LEU A 207 -19.92 -15.31 -12.35
CA LEU A 207 -19.74 -16.76 -12.57
C LEU A 207 -20.17 -17.58 -11.33
N ALA A 208 -19.86 -17.12 -10.12
CA ALA A 208 -20.31 -17.72 -8.87
C ALA A 208 -21.84 -17.62 -8.72
N ASN A 209 -22.42 -16.46 -9.04
CA ASN A 209 -23.87 -16.27 -9.08
C ASN A 209 -24.54 -17.11 -10.17
N ARG A 210 -23.88 -17.34 -11.32
CA ARG A 210 -24.35 -18.29 -12.34
C ARG A 210 -24.39 -19.74 -11.84
N GLN A 211 -23.49 -20.14 -10.94
CA GLN A 211 -23.55 -21.47 -10.30
C GLN A 211 -24.60 -21.55 -9.17
N SER A 212 -25.01 -20.41 -8.61
CA SER A 212 -26.07 -20.32 -7.59
C SER A 212 -27.49 -20.35 -8.17
N MET A 213 -27.69 -20.84 -9.39
CA MET A 213 -29.03 -21.25 -9.85
C MET A 213 -29.27 -22.71 -9.45
N LYS A 214 -29.33 -22.98 -8.13
CA LYS A 214 -29.83 -24.26 -7.58
C LYS A 214 -31.36 -24.28 -7.65
N GLY A 215 -31.88 -24.46 -8.86
CA GLY A 215 -33.25 -24.93 -9.09
C GLY A 215 -33.27 -26.46 -9.14
N LYS A 216 -34.06 -27.08 -8.26
CA LYS A 216 -34.35 -28.52 -8.27
C LYS A 216 -34.87 -28.93 -9.66
N HIS A 217 -34.20 -29.88 -10.30
CA HIS A 217 -34.54 -30.53 -11.57
C HIS A 217 -36.02 -30.41 -11.99
N LEU A 218 -36.30 -29.69 -13.08
CA LEU A 218 -37.54 -29.82 -13.86
C LEU A 218 -37.21 -30.65 -15.11
N GLU A 219 -37.15 -31.98 -14.96
CA GLU A 219 -37.25 -32.89 -16.11
C GLU A 219 -38.71 -33.34 -16.19
N ALA A 220 -39.45 -32.88 -17.19
CA ALA A 220 -40.76 -33.44 -17.49
C ALA A 220 -40.57 -34.68 -18.36
N SER A 221 -41.01 -35.83 -17.84
CA SER A 221 -41.22 -37.06 -18.59
C SER A 221 -42.67 -37.48 -18.39
N ALA A 222 -43.24 -38.24 -19.33
CA ALA A 222 -44.65 -38.66 -19.34
C ALA A 222 -45.12 -39.41 -18.07
N THR A 223 -44.20 -39.75 -17.16
CA THR A 223 -44.46 -40.38 -15.87
C THR A 223 -44.38 -39.45 -14.66
N ASN A 224 -44.09 -38.15 -14.81
CA ASN A 224 -43.99 -37.20 -13.68
C ASN A 224 -44.48 -35.79 -14.07
N PRO A 225 -45.80 -35.50 -13.99
CA PRO A 225 -46.32 -34.16 -14.24
C PRO A 225 -45.78 -33.18 -13.19
N ILE A 226 -45.43 -31.95 -13.61
CA ILE A 226 -44.98 -30.89 -12.70
C ILE A 226 -46.20 -30.41 -11.92
N ASN A 227 -46.43 -31.04 -10.78
CA ASN A 227 -47.59 -30.77 -9.93
C ASN A 227 -47.14 -30.00 -8.69
N GLY A 228 -47.31 -28.68 -8.73
CA GLY A 228 -47.06 -27.78 -7.61
C GLY A 228 -46.93 -26.33 -8.06
N PRO A 229 -47.28 -25.36 -7.19
CA PRO A 229 -47.10 -23.95 -7.49
C PRO A 229 -45.61 -23.67 -7.71
N ILE A 230 -45.26 -23.18 -8.89
CA ILE A 230 -43.89 -22.79 -9.22
C ILE A 230 -43.83 -21.27 -9.17
N SER A 231 -43.03 -20.77 -8.23
CA SER A 231 -42.73 -19.35 -8.10
C SER A 231 -41.30 -19.11 -8.58
N PHE A 232 -41.14 -18.29 -9.62
CA PHE A 232 -39.83 -17.78 -10.03
C PHE A 232 -39.78 -16.28 -9.77
N GLU A 233 -38.72 -15.82 -9.11
CA GLU A 233 -38.43 -14.40 -8.96
C GLU A 233 -37.39 -14.02 -10.01
N MET A 234 -37.78 -13.13 -10.93
CA MET A 234 -36.86 -12.56 -11.91
C MET A 234 -36.65 -11.09 -11.56
N THR A 235 -35.40 -10.70 -11.36
CA THR A 235 -35.02 -9.30 -11.15
C THR A 235 -34.27 -8.79 -12.37
N HIS A 236 -34.84 -7.80 -13.06
CA HIS A 236 -34.15 -7.09 -14.13
C HIS A 236 -34.24 -5.58 -13.87
N ASN A 237 -33.08 -4.90 -13.93
CA ASN A 237 -32.95 -3.46 -13.71
C ASN A 237 -33.71 -2.92 -12.47
N SER A 238 -33.45 -3.53 -11.30
CA SER A 238 -34.04 -3.15 -10.00
C SER A 238 -35.54 -3.38 -9.83
N THR A 239 -36.20 -4.05 -10.77
CA THR A 239 -37.60 -4.48 -10.64
C THR A 239 -37.65 -6.00 -10.49
N THR A 240 -38.12 -6.47 -9.33
CA THR A 240 -38.34 -7.90 -9.05
C THR A 240 -39.81 -8.21 -9.28
N ILE A 241 -40.09 -9.15 -10.19
CA ILE A 241 -41.45 -9.66 -10.40
C ILE A 241 -41.45 -11.15 -10.06
N THR A 242 -42.35 -11.52 -9.15
CA THR A 242 -42.63 -12.90 -8.77
C THR A 242 -43.68 -13.46 -9.73
N ILE A 243 -43.29 -14.39 -10.59
CA ILE A 243 -44.22 -15.08 -11.48
C ILE A 243 -44.76 -16.29 -10.73
N ASN A 244 -46.04 -16.24 -10.37
CA ASN A 244 -46.75 -17.34 -9.71
C ASN A 244 -47.56 -18.14 -10.73
N LEU A 245 -47.09 -19.34 -11.07
CA LEU A 245 -47.82 -20.28 -11.91
C LEU A 245 -48.54 -21.31 -11.02
N ALA A 246 -49.87 -21.18 -10.93
CA ALA A 246 -50.73 -22.01 -10.09
C ALA A 246 -51.46 -23.11 -10.87
N GLY A 247 -50.81 -23.70 -11.89
CA GLY A 247 -51.38 -24.73 -12.76
C GLY A 247 -50.62 -26.06 -12.70
N SER A 248 -51.32 -27.15 -13.06
CA SER A 248 -50.69 -28.42 -13.43
C SER A 248 -50.37 -28.34 -14.92
N TYR A 249 -49.11 -28.56 -15.30
CA TYR A 249 -48.66 -28.44 -16.70
C TYR A 249 -48.22 -29.81 -17.21
N ASP A 250 -48.95 -30.33 -18.20
CA ASP A 250 -48.75 -31.67 -18.75
C ASP A 250 -47.65 -31.70 -19.85
N SER A 251 -47.18 -30.54 -20.32
CA SER A 251 -46.09 -30.43 -21.29
C SER A 251 -45.23 -29.18 -21.07
N LEU A 252 -43.96 -29.22 -21.50
CA LEU A 252 -43.06 -28.06 -21.47
C LEU A 252 -43.58 -26.88 -22.31
N GLY A 253 -44.34 -27.15 -23.37
CA GLY A 253 -44.94 -26.12 -24.22
C GLY A 253 -46.08 -25.37 -23.54
N ASP A 254 -46.88 -26.04 -22.71
CA ASP A 254 -47.94 -25.38 -21.93
C ASP A 254 -47.35 -24.50 -20.82
N LEU A 255 -46.20 -24.91 -20.27
CA LEU A 255 -45.44 -24.13 -19.29
C LEU A 255 -44.80 -22.89 -19.95
N GLU A 256 -44.24 -23.02 -21.16
CA GLU A 256 -43.72 -21.90 -21.97
C GLU A 256 -44.82 -20.86 -22.25
N ALA A 257 -46.00 -21.32 -22.68
CA ALA A 257 -47.13 -20.43 -22.96
C ALA A 257 -47.61 -19.68 -21.71
N ALA A 258 -47.66 -20.36 -20.55
CA ALA A 258 -48.07 -19.74 -19.30
C ALA A 258 -47.05 -18.74 -18.76
N ILE A 259 -45.76 -19.04 -18.89
CA ILE A 259 -44.66 -18.13 -18.54
C ILE A 259 -44.69 -16.90 -19.46
N THR A 260 -44.81 -17.11 -20.77
CA THR A 260 -44.86 -16.02 -21.76
C THR A 260 -46.07 -15.11 -21.57
N ALA A 261 -47.23 -15.66 -21.18
CA ALA A 261 -48.42 -14.87 -20.86
C ALA A 261 -48.22 -13.95 -19.64
N GLN A 262 -47.50 -14.40 -18.62
CA GLN A 262 -47.13 -13.57 -17.46
C GLN A 262 -45.99 -12.59 -17.79
N LEU A 263 -45.13 -12.92 -18.75
CA LEU A 263 -44.08 -12.04 -19.26
C LEU A 263 -44.58 -10.96 -20.22
N GLY A 264 -45.83 -11.04 -20.72
CA GLY A 264 -46.43 -10.01 -21.57
C GLY A 264 -46.46 -8.60 -20.94
N ALA A 265 -46.29 -8.50 -19.62
CA ALA A 265 -46.12 -7.23 -18.89
C ALA A 265 -44.75 -6.55 -19.14
N PHE A 266 -43.77 -7.24 -19.71
CA PHE A 266 -42.41 -6.74 -19.98
C PHE A 266 -42.21 -6.07 -21.35
N GLY A 267 -43.28 -5.84 -22.14
CA GLY A 267 -43.19 -5.01 -23.34
C GLY A 267 -42.24 -5.53 -24.44
N GLY A 268 -41.90 -6.82 -24.46
CA GLY A 268 -41.14 -7.47 -25.54
C GLY A 268 -39.65 -7.70 -25.28
N ASP A 269 -39.11 -7.32 -24.11
CA ASP A 269 -37.67 -7.42 -23.84
C ASP A 269 -37.20 -8.78 -23.28
N VAL A 270 -38.13 -9.67 -22.94
CA VAL A 270 -37.79 -10.99 -22.38
C VAL A 270 -38.55 -12.08 -23.13
N THR A 271 -37.81 -12.99 -23.77
CA THR A 271 -38.35 -14.17 -24.47
C THR A 271 -37.85 -15.43 -23.79
N VAL A 272 -38.77 -16.34 -23.45
CA VAL A 272 -38.45 -17.70 -22.99
C VAL A 272 -38.57 -18.63 -24.20
N ALA A 273 -37.62 -19.53 -24.39
CA ALA A 273 -37.60 -20.45 -25.53
C ALA A 273 -37.17 -21.84 -25.06
N VAL A 274 -37.92 -22.86 -25.45
CA VAL A 274 -37.57 -24.25 -25.15
C VAL A 274 -36.55 -24.75 -26.17
N VAL A 275 -35.36 -25.15 -25.68
CA VAL A 275 -34.31 -25.77 -26.50
C VAL A 275 -33.97 -27.12 -25.88
N ASP A 276 -33.97 -28.18 -26.70
CA ASP A 276 -33.61 -29.54 -26.29
C ASP A 276 -34.38 -30.06 -25.05
N ASN A 277 -35.70 -29.84 -25.05
CA ASN A 277 -36.61 -30.31 -24.00
C ASN A 277 -36.30 -29.71 -22.61
N LYS A 278 -35.73 -28.50 -22.60
CA LYS A 278 -35.46 -27.66 -21.42
C LYS A 278 -35.96 -26.24 -21.68
N LEU A 279 -36.63 -25.67 -20.69
CA LEU A 279 -37.00 -24.25 -20.63
C LEU A 279 -35.79 -23.38 -20.29
#